data_AF-A0A7C2XZM8-F1
#
_entry.id   AF-A0A7C2XZM8-F1
#
_cell.length_a   1.000
_cell.length_b   1.000
_cell.length_c   1.000
_cell.angle_alpha   90.00
_cell.angle_beta   90.00
_cell.angle_gamma   90.00
#
_symmetry.space_group_name_H-M   'P 1'
#
loop_
_entity.id
_entity.type
_entity.pdbx_description
1 polymer ?
#
loop_
_entity_poly.entity_id
_entity_poly.type
_entity_poly.pdbx_seq_one_letter_code
_entity_poly.pdbx_strand_id
1 'polypeptide(L)'
;MSQAFSLPDARGHFGPYGGRFVPETLMHPLQELTAAYLAAREDPDFHRELHELLRTYVGRPTPLFFARRLTEHLGGAKIYLKREDLCHTGAHKINNALGQALLAKRMGKTRVIAETGAGQHGVATATACALLGLQCVIYMGTEDMRRQALNVFRMQLLGAEVRGVDAGSRTLKDAISEALRDWVTYVETTYYLLGSVLGPHPYPMIVRDFQSLIGRETRQQILECEGRLP
;
A
#
# COMPACT_ATOMS: atom_id res chain seq x y z
N MET A 1 16.32 -21.73 -18.66
CA MET A 1 15.07 -21.61 -17.87
C MET A 1 15.48 -21.24 -16.45
N SER A 2 15.55 -19.95 -16.14
CA SER A 2 15.92 -19.49 -14.79
C SER A 2 14.76 -19.80 -13.85
N GLN A 3 15.01 -20.62 -12.83
CA GLN A 3 14.15 -20.69 -11.65
C GLN A 3 14.09 -19.28 -11.07
N ALA A 4 13.03 -18.53 -11.38
CA ALA A 4 12.68 -17.34 -10.65
C ALA A 4 12.30 -17.81 -9.25
N PHE A 5 13.28 -17.84 -8.35
CA PHE A 5 13.10 -18.15 -6.93
C PHE A 5 11.87 -17.40 -6.44
N SER A 6 10.83 -18.13 -6.03
CA SER A 6 9.59 -17.56 -5.51
C SER A 6 9.89 -16.94 -4.14
N LEU A 7 10.48 -15.74 -4.14
CA LEU A 7 10.75 -15.00 -2.93
C LEU A 7 9.49 -14.25 -2.48
N PRO A 8 9.26 -14.09 -1.16
CA PRO A 8 10.09 -14.62 -0.07
C PRO A 8 9.91 -16.13 0.14
N ASP A 9 10.82 -16.76 0.90
CA ASP A 9 10.62 -18.12 1.42
C ASP A 9 9.40 -18.21 2.36
N ALA A 10 9.02 -19.42 2.77
CA ALA A 10 7.86 -19.63 3.66
C ALA A 10 7.96 -18.90 5.02
N ARG A 11 9.18 -18.54 5.44
CA ARG A 11 9.44 -17.78 6.67
C ARG A 11 9.45 -16.28 6.44
N GLY A 12 9.34 -15.83 5.19
CA GLY A 12 9.32 -14.44 4.80
C GLY A 12 10.68 -13.84 4.44
N HIS A 13 11.68 -14.65 4.15
CA HIS A 13 13.03 -14.19 3.84
C HIS A 13 13.27 -14.04 2.33
N PHE A 14 13.93 -12.94 1.97
CA PHE A 14 14.52 -12.66 0.66
C PHE A 14 16.03 -12.87 0.77
N GLY A 15 16.49 -14.12 0.63
CA GLY A 15 17.88 -14.46 1.01
C GLY A 15 18.10 -14.21 2.51
N PRO A 16 19.09 -13.39 2.93
CA PRO A 16 19.32 -13.09 4.35
C PRO A 16 18.39 -12.00 4.92
N TYR A 17 17.55 -11.36 4.10
CA TYR A 17 16.74 -10.21 4.50
C TYR A 17 15.28 -10.60 4.74
N GLY A 18 14.51 -9.77 5.46
CA GLY A 18 13.08 -9.99 5.69
C GLY A 18 12.81 -10.75 6.98
N GLY A 19 11.87 -11.70 6.96
CA GLY A 19 11.47 -12.46 8.15
C GLY A 19 10.43 -11.75 9.01
N ARG A 20 10.28 -12.21 10.25
CA ARG A 20 9.31 -11.70 11.24
C ARG A 20 10.02 -11.45 12.56
N PHE A 21 10.54 -10.24 12.72
CA PHE A 21 11.20 -9.80 13.95
C PHE A 21 10.25 -8.89 14.73
N VAL A 22 9.27 -9.50 15.38
CA VAL A 22 8.21 -8.80 16.13
C VAL A 22 8.03 -9.43 17.51
N PRO A 23 7.42 -8.71 18.47
CA PRO A 23 6.99 -9.32 19.73
C PRO A 23 6.03 -10.49 19.50
N GLU A 24 6.04 -11.47 20.41
CA GLU A 24 5.19 -12.67 20.35
C GLU A 24 3.70 -12.33 20.20
N THR A 25 3.25 -11.23 20.80
CA THR A 25 1.87 -10.75 20.71
C THR A 25 1.41 -10.43 19.28
N LEU A 26 2.33 -10.23 18.33
CA LEU A 26 2.05 -9.99 16.92
C LEU A 26 2.18 -11.24 16.04
N MET A 27 2.61 -12.37 16.59
CA MET A 27 2.82 -13.60 15.81
C MET A 27 1.51 -14.16 15.26
N HIS A 28 0.50 -14.36 16.12
CA HIS A 28 -0.82 -14.84 15.71
C HIS A 28 -1.50 -13.93 14.67
N PRO A 29 -1.58 -12.60 14.88
CA PRO A 29 -2.13 -11.67 13.89
C PRO A 29 -1.45 -11.74 12.51
N LEU A 30 -0.12 -11.88 12.48
CA LEU A 30 0.63 -11.99 11.23
C LEU A 30 0.41 -13.35 10.55
N GLN A 31 0.23 -14.43 11.32
CA GLN A 31 -0.11 -15.74 10.77
C GLN A 31 -1.51 -15.75 10.16
N GLU A 32 -2.50 -15.17 10.85
CA GLU A 32 -3.87 -14.98 10.34
C GLU A 32 -3.84 -14.18 9.02
N LEU A 33 -3.12 -13.06 9.00
CA LEU A 33 -2.92 -12.24 7.81
C LEU A 33 -2.26 -13.02 6.67
N THR A 34 -1.23 -13.81 6.99
CA THR A 34 -0.51 -14.62 5.99
C THR A 34 -1.45 -15.63 5.35
N ALA A 35 -2.20 -16.37 6.16
CA ALA A 35 -3.16 -17.37 5.68
C ALA A 35 -4.26 -16.73 4.82
N ALA A 36 -4.85 -15.62 5.30
CA ALA A 36 -5.88 -14.89 4.56
C ALA A 36 -5.37 -14.37 3.22
N TYR A 37 -4.16 -13.79 3.19
CA TYR A 37 -3.57 -13.29 1.95
C TYR A 37 -3.27 -14.41 0.96
N LEU A 38 -2.66 -15.52 1.41
CA LEU A 38 -2.36 -16.65 0.52
C LEU A 38 -3.65 -17.25 -0.07
N ALA A 39 -4.71 -17.36 0.73
CA ALA A 39 -6.02 -17.78 0.24
C ALA A 39 -6.61 -16.80 -0.79
N ALA A 40 -6.54 -15.48 -0.52
CA ALA A 40 -7.00 -14.45 -1.44
C ALA A 40 -6.20 -14.40 -2.74
N ARG A 41 -4.89 -14.70 -2.68
CA ARG A 41 -4.00 -14.71 -3.84
C ARG A 41 -4.35 -15.81 -4.84
N GLU A 42 -4.89 -16.94 -4.39
CA GLU A 42 -5.32 -18.04 -5.27
C GLU A 42 -6.81 -17.94 -5.64
N ASP A 43 -7.55 -16.94 -5.13
CA ASP A 43 -8.99 -16.77 -5.35
C ASP A 43 -9.29 -15.85 -6.56
N PRO A 44 -9.86 -16.38 -7.67
CA PRO A 44 -10.22 -15.58 -8.84
C PRO A 44 -11.26 -14.49 -8.55
N ASP A 45 -12.13 -14.69 -7.57
CA ASP A 45 -13.17 -13.72 -7.22
C ASP A 45 -12.56 -12.48 -6.57
N PHE A 46 -11.56 -12.68 -5.70
CA PHE A 46 -10.80 -11.59 -5.10
C PHE A 46 -10.08 -10.76 -6.17
N HIS A 47 -9.40 -11.43 -7.12
CA HIS A 47 -8.74 -10.73 -8.22
C HIS A 47 -9.70 -9.99 -9.13
N ARG A 48 -10.88 -10.57 -9.40
CA ARG A 48 -11.91 -9.93 -10.21
C ARG A 48 -12.40 -8.64 -9.56
N GLU A 49 -12.76 -8.69 -8.27
CA GLU A 49 -13.21 -7.51 -7.52
C GLU A 49 -12.12 -6.43 -7.45
N LEU A 50 -10.88 -6.82 -7.10
CA LEU A 50 -9.76 -5.88 -7.05
C LEU A 50 -9.47 -5.26 -8.44
N HIS A 51 -9.47 -6.05 -9.50
CA HIS A 51 -9.23 -5.57 -10.86
C HIS A 51 -10.34 -4.63 -11.33
N GLU A 52 -11.60 -4.92 -10.99
CA GLU A 52 -12.71 -4.03 -11.27
C GLU A 52 -12.51 -2.67 -10.61
N LEU A 53 -12.20 -2.64 -9.31
CA LEU A 53 -11.92 -1.39 -8.59
C LEU A 53 -10.71 -0.64 -9.15
N LEU A 54 -9.63 -1.34 -9.48
CA LEU A 54 -8.45 -0.72 -10.09
C LEU A 54 -8.81 -0.05 -11.43
N ARG A 55 -9.68 -0.68 -12.23
CA ARG A 55 -10.10 -0.12 -13.51
C ARG A 55 -11.11 1.03 -13.36
N THR A 56 -12.18 0.82 -12.60
CA THR A 56 -13.35 1.71 -12.57
C THR A 56 -13.24 2.83 -11.53
N TYR A 57 -12.50 2.59 -10.44
CA TYR A 57 -12.34 3.55 -9.35
C TYR A 57 -10.97 4.22 -9.35
N VAL A 58 -9.89 3.46 -9.53
CA VAL A 58 -8.52 4.04 -9.56
C VAL A 58 -8.17 4.69 -10.89
N GLY A 59 -8.71 4.19 -12.00
CA GLY A 59 -8.42 4.68 -13.35
C GLY A 59 -7.23 3.99 -14.02
N ARG A 60 -7.00 2.71 -13.71
CA ARG A 60 -5.94 1.91 -14.35
C ARG A 60 -6.36 1.37 -15.73
N PRO A 61 -5.40 1.10 -16.64
CA PRO A 61 -3.95 1.29 -16.51
C PRO A 61 -3.52 2.76 -16.60
N THR A 62 -2.42 3.13 -15.94
CA THR A 62 -1.87 4.49 -16.06
C THR A 62 -1.04 4.63 -17.35
N PRO A 63 -1.04 5.79 -18.02
CA PRO A 63 -0.24 5.99 -19.23
C PRO A 63 1.28 5.89 -19.01
N LEU A 64 2.00 5.48 -20.05
CA LEU A 64 3.45 5.61 -20.16
C LEU A 64 3.78 6.80 -21.08
N PHE A 65 4.15 7.93 -20.50
CA PHE A 65 4.29 9.20 -21.22
C PHE A 65 5.72 9.44 -21.70
N PHE A 66 5.92 9.62 -23.00
CA PHE A 66 7.23 10.02 -23.55
C PHE A 66 7.52 11.49 -23.27
N ALA A 67 8.49 11.76 -22.38
CA ALA A 67 8.87 13.10 -21.97
C ALA A 67 9.87 13.72 -22.97
N ARG A 68 9.36 14.10 -24.15
CA ARG A 68 10.17 14.63 -25.27
C ARG A 68 11.11 15.76 -24.86
N ARG A 69 10.61 16.79 -24.19
CA ARG A 69 11.44 17.94 -23.76
C ARG A 69 12.55 17.56 -22.78
N LEU A 70 12.28 16.60 -21.88
CA LEU A 70 13.28 16.12 -20.93
C LEU A 70 14.34 15.27 -21.63
N THR A 71 13.93 14.45 -22.60
CA THR A 71 14.84 13.69 -23.46
C THR A 71 15.76 14.63 -24.26
N GLU A 72 15.19 15.65 -24.91
CA GLU A 72 15.94 16.68 -25.65
C GLU A 72 16.91 17.44 -24.73
N HIS A 73 16.48 17.81 -23.52
CA HIS A 73 17.31 18.52 -22.55
C HIS A 73 18.51 17.69 -22.05
N LEU A 74 18.31 16.39 -21.79
CA LEU A 74 19.37 15.50 -21.31
C LEU A 74 20.31 15.02 -22.43
N GLY A 75 19.88 15.10 -23.71
CA GLY A 75 20.70 14.73 -24.87
C GLY A 75 21.13 13.26 -24.93
N GLY A 76 20.44 12.37 -24.19
CA GLY A 76 20.83 10.98 -24.01
C GLY A 76 19.68 10.00 -24.24
N ALA A 77 19.40 9.17 -23.24
CA ALA A 77 18.34 8.16 -23.31
C ALA A 77 16.94 8.80 -23.47
N LYS A 78 16.02 8.09 -24.14
CA LYS A 78 14.59 8.43 -24.16
C LYS A 78 14.00 8.29 -22.76
N ILE A 79 13.38 9.36 -22.26
CA ILE A 79 12.75 9.37 -20.93
C ILE A 79 11.25 9.11 -21.05
N TYR A 80 10.79 8.06 -20.39
CA TYR A 80 9.37 7.73 -20.22
C TYR A 80 8.95 7.88 -18.76
N LEU A 81 7.78 8.45 -18.52
CA LEU A 81 7.19 8.64 -17.20
C LEU A 81 5.98 7.72 -17.05
N LYS A 82 6.03 6.77 -16.12
CA LYS A 82 4.87 5.96 -15.73
C LYS A 82 3.97 6.79 -14.82
N ARG A 83 2.79 7.18 -15.32
CA ARG A 83 1.96 8.25 -14.76
C ARG A 83 1.09 7.82 -13.56
N GLU A 84 1.71 7.28 -12.52
CA GLU A 84 1.03 6.93 -11.25
C GLU A 84 0.47 8.14 -10.50
N ASP A 85 0.87 9.35 -10.89
CA ASP A 85 0.28 10.61 -10.42
C ASP A 85 -1.18 10.80 -10.89
N LEU A 86 -1.60 10.09 -11.95
CA LEU A 86 -2.97 10.13 -12.47
C LEU A 86 -3.92 9.13 -11.81
N CYS A 87 -3.41 8.24 -10.95
CA CYS A 87 -4.26 7.37 -10.15
C CYS A 87 -5.20 8.21 -9.28
N HIS A 88 -6.40 7.69 -8.99
CA HIS A 88 -7.23 8.26 -7.92
C HIS A 88 -6.40 8.42 -6.63
N THR A 89 -6.69 9.47 -5.86
CA THR A 89 -5.86 9.99 -4.75
C THR A 89 -4.50 10.59 -5.13
N GLY A 90 -4.08 10.53 -6.39
CA GLY A 90 -2.88 11.20 -6.92
C GLY A 90 -1.55 10.47 -6.67
N ALA A 91 -1.57 9.19 -6.30
CA ALA A 91 -0.37 8.41 -6.06
C ALA A 91 -0.60 6.89 -6.20
N HIS A 92 0.49 6.14 -6.43
CA HIS A 92 0.49 4.67 -6.48
C HIS A 92 0.00 3.98 -5.18
N LYS A 93 -0.10 4.70 -4.06
CA LYS A 93 -0.46 4.11 -2.75
C LYS A 93 -1.86 3.50 -2.74
N ILE A 94 -2.77 4.01 -3.57
CA ILE A 94 -4.14 3.51 -3.67
C ILE A 94 -4.21 2.04 -4.13
N ASN A 95 -3.25 1.58 -4.95
CA ASN A 95 -3.18 0.18 -5.40
C ASN A 95 -3.08 -0.77 -4.18
N ASN A 96 -2.14 -0.46 -3.27
CA ASN A 96 -1.92 -1.22 -2.05
C ASN A 96 -3.08 -1.03 -1.05
N ALA A 97 -3.57 0.20 -0.89
CA ALA A 97 -4.65 0.49 0.05
C ALA A 97 -5.94 -0.27 -0.29
N LEU A 98 -6.34 -0.31 -1.57
CA LEU A 98 -7.51 -1.09 -1.99
C LEU A 98 -7.31 -2.59 -1.81
N GLY A 99 -6.16 -3.13 -2.22
CA GLY A 99 -5.88 -4.56 -2.06
C GLY A 99 -5.93 -5.01 -0.60
N GLN A 100 -5.32 -4.23 0.30
CA GLN A 100 -5.34 -4.55 1.73
C GLN A 100 -6.69 -4.28 2.39
N ALA A 101 -7.42 -3.24 2.00
CA ALA A 101 -8.76 -2.97 2.55
C ALA A 101 -9.78 -4.04 2.12
N LEU A 102 -9.69 -4.54 0.87
CA LEU A 102 -10.44 -5.71 0.44
C LEU A 102 -10.06 -6.96 1.24
N LEU A 103 -8.77 -7.16 1.51
CA LEU A 103 -8.31 -8.26 2.35
C LEU A 103 -8.85 -8.15 3.78
N ALA A 104 -8.85 -6.95 4.37
CA ALA A 104 -9.44 -6.67 5.68
C ALA A 104 -10.93 -7.05 5.73
N LYS A 105 -11.70 -6.63 4.72
CA LYS A 105 -13.12 -6.98 4.58
C LYS A 105 -13.32 -8.49 4.46
N ARG A 106 -12.50 -9.18 3.67
CA ARG A 106 -12.52 -10.65 3.53
C ARG A 106 -12.21 -11.36 4.85
N MET A 107 -11.30 -10.81 5.65
CA MET A 107 -10.97 -11.31 6.99
C MET A 107 -12.06 -11.01 8.03
N GLY A 108 -13.18 -10.36 7.65
CA GLY A 108 -14.25 -9.98 8.57
C GLY A 108 -13.89 -8.83 9.51
N LYS A 109 -12.78 -8.14 9.26
CA LYS A 109 -12.37 -6.97 10.06
C LYS A 109 -13.27 -5.80 9.73
N THR A 110 -13.74 -5.10 10.75
CA THR A 110 -14.65 -3.95 10.62
C THR A 110 -13.93 -2.62 10.73
N ARG A 111 -12.68 -2.65 11.20
CA ARG A 111 -11.85 -1.49 11.45
C ARG A 111 -10.48 -1.64 10.80
N VAL A 112 -9.99 -0.56 10.21
CA VAL A 112 -8.66 -0.44 9.62
C VAL A 112 -7.91 0.69 10.32
N ILE A 113 -6.67 0.42 10.67
CA ILE A 113 -5.75 1.44 11.14
C ILE A 113 -4.54 1.55 10.22
N ALA A 114 -3.97 2.74 10.12
CA ALA A 114 -2.71 2.97 9.43
C ALA A 114 -1.97 4.15 10.06
N GLU A 115 -0.69 4.26 9.76
CA GLU A 115 0.15 5.41 10.07
C GLU A 115 0.31 6.33 8.85
N THR A 116 0.68 7.59 9.04
CA THR A 116 1.13 8.41 7.92
C THR A 116 2.10 9.51 8.34
N GLY A 117 3.02 9.86 7.44
CA GLY A 117 3.92 11.01 7.55
C GLY A 117 3.42 12.13 6.65
N ALA A 118 3.82 12.14 5.37
CA ALA A 118 3.36 13.14 4.40
C ALA A 118 1.84 13.15 4.12
N GLY A 119 1.08 12.14 4.57
CA GLY A 119 -0.39 12.08 4.46
C GLY A 119 -0.91 11.29 3.27
N GLN A 120 -0.11 11.04 2.23
CA GLN A 120 -0.57 10.32 1.03
C GLN A 120 -1.04 8.88 1.31
N HIS A 121 -0.37 8.18 2.24
CA HIS A 121 -0.82 6.84 2.67
C HIS A 121 -2.12 6.92 3.44
N GLY A 122 -2.23 7.86 4.39
CA GLY A 122 -3.46 8.04 5.16
C GLY A 122 -4.66 8.41 4.29
N VAL A 123 -4.48 9.28 3.28
CA VAL A 123 -5.55 9.61 2.31
C VAL A 123 -5.95 8.39 1.49
N ALA A 124 -5.00 7.59 0.99
CA ALA A 124 -5.31 6.37 0.24
C ALA A 124 -6.07 5.34 1.10
N THR A 125 -5.64 5.13 2.34
CA THR A 125 -6.31 4.23 3.30
C THR A 125 -7.71 4.73 3.65
N ALA A 126 -7.87 6.02 3.98
CA ALA A 126 -9.18 6.61 4.25
C ALA A 126 -10.14 6.48 3.05
N THR A 127 -9.63 6.70 1.83
CA THR A 127 -10.40 6.54 0.60
C THR A 127 -10.88 5.09 0.41
N ALA A 128 -9.97 4.13 0.56
CA ALA A 128 -10.30 2.71 0.43
C ALA A 128 -11.31 2.24 1.51
N CYS A 129 -11.16 2.73 2.75
CA CYS A 129 -12.07 2.41 3.85
C CYS A 129 -13.46 3.02 3.62
N ALA A 130 -13.53 4.28 3.19
CA ALA A 130 -14.79 4.93 2.86
C ALA A 130 -15.55 4.20 1.74
N LEU A 131 -14.84 3.75 0.70
CA LEU A 131 -15.41 2.97 -0.39
C LEU A 131 -15.98 1.62 0.09
N LEU A 132 -15.28 0.94 1.00
CA LEU A 132 -15.60 -0.43 1.43
C LEU A 132 -16.44 -0.49 2.71
N GLY A 133 -16.81 0.65 3.28
CA GLY A 133 -17.61 0.73 4.51
C GLY A 133 -16.86 0.28 5.77
N LEU A 134 -15.55 0.50 5.83
CA LEU A 134 -14.70 0.16 6.97
C LEU A 134 -14.44 1.39 7.86
N GLN A 135 -14.44 1.20 9.18
CA GLN A 135 -13.99 2.25 10.09
C GLN A 135 -12.51 2.51 9.89
N CYS A 136 -12.09 3.78 9.81
CA CYS A 136 -10.72 4.15 9.50
C CYS A 136 -10.12 5.03 10.59
N VAL A 137 -8.98 4.63 11.14
CA VAL A 137 -8.20 5.46 12.07
C VAL A 137 -6.78 5.63 11.53
N ILE A 138 -6.35 6.88 11.35
CA ILE A 138 -5.02 7.22 10.86
C ILE A 138 -4.20 7.85 11.98
N TYR A 139 -3.09 7.22 12.34
CA TYR A 139 -2.09 7.74 13.26
C TYR A 139 -1.12 8.66 12.52
N MET A 140 -0.91 9.87 13.04
CA MET A 140 -0.04 10.85 12.41
C MET A 140 0.69 11.65 13.47
N GLY A 141 2.02 11.83 13.31
CA GLY A 141 2.79 12.67 14.22
C GLY A 141 2.27 14.11 14.23
N THR A 142 2.18 14.75 15.40
CA THR A 142 1.58 16.11 15.50
C THR A 142 2.36 17.16 14.70
N GLU A 143 3.67 16.98 14.51
CA GLU A 143 4.48 17.85 13.64
C GLU A 143 4.14 17.65 12.16
N ASP A 144 3.95 16.39 11.73
CA ASP A 144 3.52 16.08 10.37
C ASP A 144 2.10 16.59 10.10
N MET A 145 1.20 16.49 11.08
CA MET A 145 -0.17 17.03 10.98
C MET A 145 -0.18 18.53 10.70
N ARG A 146 0.67 19.30 11.41
CA ARG A 146 0.79 20.75 11.19
C ARG A 146 1.27 21.06 9.78
N ARG A 147 2.28 20.34 9.30
CA ARG A 147 2.87 20.54 7.96
C ARG A 147 1.96 20.09 6.83
N GLN A 148 1.08 19.12 7.08
CA GLN A 148 0.24 18.46 6.09
C GLN A 148 -1.26 18.67 6.35
N ALA A 149 -1.65 19.86 6.82
CA ALA A 149 -3.02 20.19 7.21
C ALA A 149 -4.06 19.84 6.11
N LEU A 150 -3.71 20.04 4.84
CA LEU A 150 -4.60 19.68 3.72
C LEU A 150 -4.89 18.17 3.64
N ASN A 151 -3.89 17.33 3.87
CA ASN A 151 -4.09 15.88 3.86
C ASN A 151 -4.84 15.41 5.11
N VAL A 152 -4.60 16.05 6.27
CA VAL A 152 -5.41 15.80 7.49
C VAL A 152 -6.89 16.09 7.22
N PHE A 153 -7.19 17.26 6.65
CA PHE A 153 -8.55 17.64 6.31
C PHE A 153 -9.19 16.68 5.29
N ARG A 154 -8.45 16.26 4.26
CA ARG A 154 -8.93 15.25 3.29
C ARG A 154 -9.28 13.92 3.94
N MET A 155 -8.46 13.43 4.87
CA MET A 155 -8.75 12.20 5.61
C MET A 155 -10.03 12.32 6.44
N GLN A 156 -10.23 13.46 7.10
CA GLN A 156 -11.44 13.74 7.88
C GLN A 156 -12.70 13.85 7.00
N LEU A 157 -12.60 14.48 5.82
CA LEU A 157 -13.69 14.54 4.85
C LEU A 157 -14.09 13.16 4.33
N LEU A 158 -13.14 12.23 4.26
CA LEU A 158 -13.39 10.81 3.92
C LEU A 158 -13.95 10.01 5.10
N GLY A 159 -14.18 10.63 6.26
CA GLY A 159 -14.75 9.98 7.45
C GLY A 159 -13.73 9.24 8.31
N ALA A 160 -12.42 9.39 8.05
CA ALA A 160 -11.39 8.80 8.90
C ALA A 160 -11.14 9.63 10.16
N GLU A 161 -10.93 8.96 11.28
CA GLU A 161 -10.42 9.57 12.50
C GLU A 161 -8.91 9.78 12.37
N VAL A 162 -8.42 11.02 12.44
CA VAL A 162 -6.98 11.32 12.42
C VAL A 162 -6.49 11.53 13.84
N ARG A 163 -5.76 10.56 14.38
CA ARG A 163 -5.19 10.57 15.74
C ARG A 163 -3.78 11.14 15.74
N GLY A 164 -3.62 12.29 16.39
CA GLY A 164 -2.32 12.93 16.59
C GLY A 164 -1.45 12.18 17.58
N VAL A 165 -0.19 11.93 17.24
CA VAL A 165 0.81 11.33 18.12
C VAL A 165 1.79 12.39 18.58
N ASP A 166 1.69 12.78 19.85
CA ASP A 166 2.54 13.80 20.47
C ASP A 166 3.78 13.23 21.20
N ALA A 167 3.86 11.89 21.29
CA ALA A 167 4.96 11.19 21.91
C ALA A 167 6.24 11.25 21.07
N GLY A 168 7.38 11.22 21.76
CA GLY A 168 8.70 11.06 21.13
C GLY A 168 9.03 12.20 20.17
N SER A 169 9.44 11.84 18.94
CA SER A 169 9.83 12.81 17.91
C SER A 169 8.65 13.47 17.21
N ARG A 170 7.42 13.01 17.46
CA ARG A 170 6.17 13.52 16.86
C ARG A 170 6.14 13.38 15.34
N THR A 171 6.76 12.31 14.82
CA THR A 171 6.83 12.00 13.38
C THR A 171 6.30 10.60 13.07
N LEU A 172 6.39 10.19 11.80
CA LEU A 172 6.03 8.85 11.32
C LEU A 172 6.51 7.69 12.21
N LYS A 173 7.72 7.75 12.78
CA LYS A 173 8.25 6.67 13.64
C LYS A 173 7.37 6.45 14.88
N ASP A 174 6.93 7.53 15.51
CA ASP A 174 6.10 7.47 16.71
C ASP A 174 4.67 7.02 16.33
N ALA A 175 4.16 7.48 15.17
CA ALA A 175 2.89 7.05 14.62
C ALA A 175 2.82 5.53 14.35
N ILE A 176 3.90 4.93 13.83
CA ILE A 176 4.00 3.47 13.67
C ILE A 176 3.88 2.76 15.02
N SER A 177 4.54 3.29 16.05
CA SER A 177 4.56 2.66 17.38
C SER A 177 3.16 2.67 18.01
N GLU A 178 2.43 3.77 17.88
CA GLU A 178 1.04 3.86 18.37
C GLU A 178 0.07 3.00 17.55
N ALA A 179 0.22 2.95 16.23
CA ALA A 179 -0.60 2.07 15.38
C ALA A 179 -0.38 0.58 15.73
N LEU A 180 0.87 0.17 15.98
CA LEU A 180 1.15 -1.21 16.41
C LEU A 180 0.58 -1.52 17.80
N ARG A 181 0.64 -0.57 18.74
CA ARG A 181 0.00 -0.73 20.06
C ARG A 181 -1.52 -0.90 19.94
N ASP A 182 -2.17 -0.08 19.12
CA ASP A 182 -3.60 -0.21 18.84
C ASP A 182 -3.91 -1.58 18.22
N TRP A 183 -3.12 -2.00 17.22
CA TRP A 183 -3.33 -3.28 16.56
C TRP A 183 -3.28 -4.47 17.52
N VAL A 184 -2.26 -4.51 18.40
CA VAL A 184 -2.14 -5.56 19.43
C VAL A 184 -3.38 -5.59 20.34
N THR A 185 -3.96 -4.43 20.64
CA THR A 185 -5.09 -4.32 21.56
C THR A 185 -6.41 -4.79 20.91
N TYR A 186 -6.61 -4.52 19.62
CA TYR A 186 -7.88 -4.74 18.93
C TYR A 186 -7.79 -5.73 17.75
N VAL A 187 -6.90 -6.71 17.85
CA VAL A 187 -6.53 -7.54 16.69
C VAL A 187 -7.67 -8.36 16.09
N GLU A 188 -8.65 -8.74 16.91
CA GLU A 188 -9.81 -9.52 16.46
C GLU A 188 -10.64 -8.73 15.44
N THR A 189 -10.80 -7.42 15.66
CA THR A 189 -11.69 -6.54 14.86
C THR A 189 -10.92 -5.62 13.90
N THR A 190 -9.62 -5.44 14.11
CA THR A 190 -8.81 -4.43 13.44
C THR A 190 -7.76 -5.03 12.50
N TYR A 191 -7.69 -4.49 11.29
CA TYR A 191 -6.63 -4.72 10.32
C TYR A 191 -5.63 -3.55 10.33
N TYR A 192 -4.32 -3.84 10.37
CA TYR A 192 -3.27 -2.83 10.23
C TYR A 192 -2.84 -2.70 8.76
N LEU A 193 -3.12 -1.57 8.13
CA LEU A 193 -2.82 -1.32 6.72
C LEU A 193 -1.47 -0.63 6.56
N LEU A 194 -0.44 -1.43 6.37
CA LEU A 194 0.92 -0.93 6.16
C LEU A 194 1.12 -0.37 4.74
N GLY A 195 1.66 0.84 4.65
CA GLY A 195 1.83 1.56 3.37
C GLY A 195 3.17 1.39 2.67
N SER A 196 4.07 0.57 3.24
CA SER A 196 5.45 0.44 2.80
C SER A 196 5.86 -1.02 2.64
N VAL A 197 6.86 -1.29 1.81
CA VAL A 197 7.47 -2.63 1.65
C VAL A 197 8.37 -3.01 2.84
N LEU A 198 8.41 -2.17 3.87
CA LEU A 198 9.06 -2.44 5.15
C LEU A 198 8.14 -3.31 6.04
N GLY A 199 8.64 -3.70 7.21
CA GLY A 199 7.85 -4.42 8.21
C GLY A 199 7.99 -5.95 8.13
N PRO A 200 7.32 -6.67 9.05
CA PRO A 200 7.40 -8.12 9.13
C PRO A 200 6.67 -8.77 7.97
N HIS A 201 7.08 -9.97 7.58
CA HIS A 201 6.26 -10.83 6.74
C HIS A 201 4.87 -11.01 7.38
N PRO A 202 3.77 -10.91 6.60
CA PRO A 202 3.73 -10.95 5.12
C PRO A 202 3.72 -9.58 4.40
N TYR A 203 3.79 -8.44 5.12
CA TYR A 203 3.59 -7.11 4.50
C TYR A 203 4.49 -6.82 3.28
N PRO A 204 5.81 -7.07 3.31
CA PRO A 204 6.65 -6.82 2.13
C PRO A 204 6.19 -7.56 0.87
N MET A 205 5.70 -8.79 1.03
CA MET A 205 5.15 -9.58 -0.08
C MET A 205 3.82 -9.00 -0.56
N ILE A 206 2.89 -8.73 0.36
CA ILE A 206 1.57 -8.16 0.06
C ILE A 206 1.70 -6.85 -0.71
N VAL A 207 2.48 -5.91 -0.16
CA VAL A 207 2.66 -4.58 -0.74
C VAL A 207 3.30 -4.66 -2.12
N ARG A 208 4.33 -5.50 -2.29
CA ARG A 208 4.95 -5.74 -3.60
C ARG A 208 3.94 -6.28 -4.60
N ASP A 209 3.16 -7.28 -4.22
CA ASP A 209 2.24 -7.96 -5.12
C ASP A 209 1.14 -7.02 -5.61
N PHE A 210 0.55 -6.22 -4.72
CA PHE A 210 -0.43 -5.20 -5.10
C PHE A 210 0.16 -4.03 -5.91
N GLN A 211 1.46 -3.76 -5.79
CA GLN A 211 2.14 -2.76 -6.64
C GLN A 211 2.71 -3.34 -7.94
N SER A 212 2.80 -4.67 -8.08
CA SER A 212 3.45 -5.33 -9.22
C SER A 212 2.80 -5.02 -10.57
N LEU A 213 1.52 -4.66 -10.54
CA LEU A 213 0.76 -4.22 -11.70
C LEU A 213 1.38 -3.01 -12.42
N ILE A 214 2.09 -2.12 -11.70
CA ILE A 214 2.76 -0.96 -12.29
C ILE A 214 3.82 -1.44 -13.28
N GLY A 215 4.63 -2.42 -12.86
CA GLY A 215 5.68 -3.02 -13.69
C GLY A 215 5.12 -3.84 -14.85
N ARG A 216 4.03 -4.59 -14.62
CA ARG A 216 3.34 -5.36 -15.68
C ARG A 216 2.83 -4.45 -16.79
N GLU A 217 2.11 -3.39 -16.43
CA GLU A 217 1.61 -2.39 -17.38
C GLU A 217 2.78 -1.69 -18.09
N THR A 218 3.80 -1.25 -17.35
CA THR A 218 4.97 -0.55 -17.93
C THR A 218 5.70 -1.42 -18.94
N ARG A 219 5.90 -2.71 -18.62
CA ARG A 219 6.57 -3.67 -19.51
C ARG A 219 5.78 -3.85 -20.81
N GLN A 220 4.46 -4.01 -20.72
CA GLN A 220 3.62 -4.12 -21.90
C GLN A 220 3.70 -2.83 -22.74
N GLN A 221 3.50 -1.67 -22.10
CA GLN A 221 3.48 -0.37 -22.76
C GLN A 221 4.81 -0.02 -23.44
N ILE A 222 5.96 -0.29 -22.81
CA ILE A 222 7.26 0.02 -23.44
C ILE A 222 7.57 -0.90 -24.62
N LEU A 223 7.13 -2.17 -24.57
CA LEU A 223 7.25 -3.08 -25.71
C LEU A 223 6.37 -2.61 -26.89
N GLU A 224 5.18 -2.09 -26.61
CA GLU A 224 4.31 -1.48 -27.63
C GLU A 224 4.92 -0.20 -28.22
N CYS A 225 5.53 0.66 -27.40
CA CYS A 225 6.10 1.94 -27.85
C CYS A 225 7.45 1.81 -28.57
N GLU A 226 8.34 0.92 -28.11
CA GLU A 226 9.74 0.87 -28.56
C GLU A 226 10.16 -0.51 -29.12
N GLY A 227 9.29 -1.51 -29.07
CA GLY A 227 9.57 -2.87 -29.57
C GLY A 227 10.63 -3.63 -28.76
N ARG A 228 11.13 -3.07 -27.65
CA ARG A 228 12.18 -3.65 -26.81
C ARG A 228 12.08 -3.16 -25.37
N LEU A 229 12.77 -3.87 -24.48
CA LEU A 229 13.01 -3.40 -23.11
C LEU A 229 14.20 -2.41 -23.08
N PRO A 230 14.27 -1.53 -22.06
CA PRO A 230 15.42 -0.64 -21.85
C PRO A 230 16.76 -1.38 -21.88
#